data_AF-A0A2G9M520-F1
#
_entry.id   AF-A0A2G9M520-F1
#
_cell.length_a   1.000
_cell.length_b   1.000
_cell.length_c   1.000
_cell.angle_alpha   90.00
_cell.angle_beta   90.00
_cell.angle_gamma   90.00
#
_symmetry.space_group_name_H-M   'P 1'
#
loop_
_entity.id
_entity.type
_entity.pdbx_description
1 polymer ?
#
loop_
_entity_poly.entity_id
_entity_poly.type
_entity_poly.pdbx_seq_one_letter_code
_entity_poly.pdbx_strand_id
1 'polypeptide(L)'
;MKYSRKVELREKGWSSQEIHKAEKALEEASRHDIAFSRMIFWSALLLTVVANFLVTAVLIPFLAFFEPWTLYVTMSIIALMIGFVYNFLLSDIAHIEARHHILAGIIVPVIAIGNVVLMIFASDRLLSGSDIVVTEDPWTLAGVFVAAFLLPYLLGRLRYLFKERRKVLISH
;
A
#
# COMPACT_ATOMS: atom_id res chain seq x y z
N MET A 1 3.08 12.29 -29.40
CA MET A 1 2.54 11.30 -30.38
C MET A 1 3.68 10.58 -31.10
N LYS A 2 3.59 9.26 -31.42
CA LYS A 2 4.67 8.54 -32.14
C LYS A 2 4.92 9.17 -33.53
N TYR A 3 6.18 9.18 -33.97
CA TYR A 3 6.59 9.76 -35.27
C TYR A 3 5.82 9.15 -36.45
N SER A 4 5.60 7.83 -36.46
CA SER A 4 4.83 7.13 -37.49
C SER A 4 3.40 7.67 -37.66
N ARG A 5 2.73 8.03 -36.56
CA ARG A 5 1.39 8.65 -36.59
C ARG A 5 1.39 10.05 -37.19
N LYS A 6 2.47 10.83 -36.99
CA LYS A 6 2.61 12.16 -37.57
C LYS A 6 2.73 12.09 -39.10
N VAL A 7 3.45 11.09 -39.60
CA VAL A 7 3.60 10.84 -41.04
C VAL A 7 2.27 10.43 -41.66
N GLU A 8 1.56 9.48 -41.05
CA GLU A 8 0.26 9.01 -41.54
C GLU A 8 -0.79 10.14 -41.59
N LEU A 9 -0.82 11.03 -40.60
CA LEU A 9 -1.74 12.19 -40.59
C LEU A 9 -1.40 13.19 -41.69
N ARG A 10 -0.12 13.40 -41.99
CA ARG A 10 0.30 14.24 -43.13
C ARG A 10 -0.11 13.63 -44.47
N GLU A 11 0.03 12.31 -44.63
CA GLU A 11 -0.42 11.59 -45.83
C GLU A 11 -1.95 11.68 -46.03
N LYS A 12 -2.71 11.78 -44.92
CA LYS A 12 -4.16 12.02 -44.93
C LYS A 12 -4.56 13.48 -45.16
N GLY A 13 -3.61 14.36 -45.46
CA GLY A 13 -3.87 15.77 -45.81
C GLY A 13 -3.97 16.73 -44.61
N TRP A 14 -3.61 16.30 -43.40
CA TRP A 14 -3.63 17.19 -42.24
C TRP A 14 -2.48 18.19 -42.30
N SER A 15 -2.78 19.45 -42.00
CA SER A 15 -1.77 20.50 -41.88
C SER A 15 -0.88 20.29 -40.65
N SER A 16 0.35 20.80 -40.70
CA SER A 16 1.27 20.70 -39.54
C SER A 16 0.71 21.43 -38.30
N GLN A 17 -0.10 22.47 -38.49
CA GLN A 17 -0.76 23.20 -37.40
C GLN A 17 -1.84 22.35 -36.73
N GLU A 18 -2.67 21.63 -37.50
CA GLU A 18 -3.70 20.73 -36.96
C GLU A 18 -3.08 19.55 -36.21
N ILE A 19 -2.00 18.98 -36.75
CA ILE A 19 -1.24 17.90 -36.10
C ILE A 19 -0.67 18.39 -34.77
N HIS A 20 -0.10 19.60 -34.73
CA HIS A 20 0.45 20.17 -33.51
C HIS A 20 -0.65 20.48 -32.47
N LYS A 21 -1.80 21.02 -32.91
CA LYS A 21 -2.95 21.27 -32.03
C LYS A 21 -3.51 19.97 -31.44
N ALA A 22 -3.62 18.92 -32.26
CA ALA A 22 -4.06 17.59 -31.82
C ALA A 22 -3.06 16.96 -30.84
N GLU A 23 -1.76 17.08 -31.11
CA GLU A 23 -0.72 16.60 -30.19
C GLU A 23 -0.77 17.34 -28.85
N LYS A 24 -0.93 18.66 -28.85
CA LYS A 24 -1.06 19.46 -27.62
C LYS A 24 -2.30 19.07 -26.82
N ALA A 25 -3.44 18.89 -27.48
CA ALA A 25 -4.68 18.44 -26.84
C ALA A 25 -4.54 17.04 -26.22
N LEU A 26 -3.86 16.11 -26.92
CA LEU A 26 -3.57 14.77 -26.39
C LEU A 26 -2.60 14.81 -25.22
N GLU A 27 -1.59 15.68 -25.26
CA GLU A 27 -0.64 15.84 -24.17
C GLU A 27 -1.32 16.42 -22.93
N GLU A 28 -2.14 17.47 -23.10
CA GLU A 28 -2.95 18.06 -22.02
C GLU A 28 -3.92 17.04 -21.40
N ALA A 29 -4.61 16.24 -22.22
CA ALA A 29 -5.48 15.15 -21.75
C ALA A 29 -4.67 14.11 -20.94
N SER A 30 -3.51 13.69 -21.45
CA SER A 30 -2.66 12.71 -20.75
C SER A 30 -2.14 13.22 -19.41
N ARG A 31 -1.80 14.52 -19.30
CA ARG A 31 -1.36 15.13 -18.04
C ARG A 31 -2.48 15.15 -17.01
N HIS A 32 -3.71 15.42 -17.44
CA HIS A 32 -4.88 15.38 -16.59
C HIS A 32 -5.14 13.96 -16.04
N ASP A 33 -5.03 12.93 -16.89
CA ASP A 33 -5.20 11.54 -16.48
C ASP A 33 -4.16 11.08 -15.44
N ILE A 34 -2.90 11.50 -15.60
CA ILE A 34 -1.82 11.18 -14.64
C ILE A 34 -2.09 11.87 -13.29
N ALA A 35 -2.47 13.15 -13.30
CA ALA A 35 -2.77 13.89 -12.08
C ALA A 35 -3.98 13.30 -11.33
N PHE A 36 -5.02 12.93 -12.07
CA PHE A 36 -6.22 12.28 -11.51
C PHE A 36 -5.91 10.91 -10.91
N SER A 37 -5.16 10.08 -11.63
CA SER A 37 -4.71 8.76 -11.15
C SER A 37 -3.88 8.89 -9.87
N ARG A 38 -2.97 9.87 -9.82
CA ARG A 38 -2.18 10.19 -8.63
C ARG A 38 -3.08 10.60 -7.46
N MET A 39 -4.09 11.44 -7.68
CA MET A 39 -5.02 11.86 -6.63
C MET A 39 -5.83 10.69 -6.07
N ILE A 40 -6.43 9.86 -6.92
CA ILE A 40 -7.17 8.65 -6.50
C ILE A 40 -6.28 7.75 -5.65
N PHE A 41 -5.04 7.56 -6.09
CA PHE A 41 -4.08 6.74 -5.40
C PHE A 41 -3.79 7.25 -3.97
N TRP A 42 -3.44 8.53 -3.81
CA TRP A 42 -3.16 9.09 -2.48
C TRP A 42 -4.37 9.03 -1.56
N SER A 43 -5.57 9.22 -2.11
CA SER A 43 -6.83 9.07 -1.37
C SER A 43 -7.06 7.62 -0.92
N ALA A 44 -6.83 6.63 -1.81
CA ALA A 44 -6.97 5.21 -1.49
C ALA A 44 -5.94 4.78 -0.43
N LEU A 45 -4.71 5.26 -0.54
CA LEU A 45 -3.67 5.01 0.45
C LEU A 45 -4.04 5.60 1.82
N LEU A 46 -4.44 6.88 1.85
CA LEU A 46 -4.88 7.55 3.07
C LEU A 46 -6.07 6.83 3.71
N LEU A 47 -7.08 6.48 2.92
CA LEU A 47 -8.25 5.74 3.37
C LEU A 47 -7.86 4.39 3.98
N THR A 48 -6.92 3.68 3.36
CA THR A 48 -6.43 2.39 3.87
C THR A 48 -5.68 2.57 5.18
N VAL A 49 -4.87 3.63 5.32
CA VAL A 49 -4.21 3.99 6.60
C VAL A 49 -5.23 4.20 7.71
N VAL A 50 -6.26 5.01 7.45
CA VAL A 50 -7.32 5.27 8.42
C VAL A 50 -8.09 4.00 8.76
N ALA A 51 -8.46 3.20 7.75
CA ALA A 51 -9.17 1.94 7.94
C ALA A 51 -8.36 0.94 8.78
N ASN A 52 -7.06 0.85 8.57
CA ASN A 52 -6.17 -0.03 9.33
C ASN A 52 -6.06 0.37 10.81
N PHE A 53 -5.94 1.67 11.11
CA PHE A 53 -5.99 2.15 12.49
C PHE A 53 -7.36 1.90 13.13
N LEU A 54 -8.44 2.10 12.39
CA LEU A 54 -9.80 1.84 12.88
C LEU A 54 -10.00 0.36 13.20
N VAL A 55 -9.56 -0.55 12.34
CA VAL A 55 -9.62 -2.00 12.58
C VAL A 55 -8.83 -2.37 13.83
N THR A 56 -7.62 -1.81 13.99
CA THR A 56 -6.80 -2.03 15.19
C THR A 56 -7.53 -1.53 16.44
N ALA A 57 -8.08 -0.32 16.42
CA ALA A 57 -8.87 0.26 17.51
C ALA A 57 -10.08 -0.61 17.88
N VAL A 58 -10.79 -1.14 16.88
CA VAL A 58 -11.94 -2.03 17.07
C VAL A 58 -11.53 -3.37 17.66
N LEU A 59 -10.34 -3.89 17.35
CA LEU A 59 -9.84 -5.16 17.91
C LEU A 59 -9.47 -5.07 19.39
N ILE A 60 -9.11 -3.90 19.88
CA ILE A 60 -8.64 -3.71 21.25
C ILE A 60 -9.65 -4.14 22.34
N PRO A 61 -10.96 -3.81 22.28
CA PRO A 61 -11.91 -4.35 23.26
C PRO A 61 -11.99 -5.87 23.22
N PHE A 62 -11.79 -6.53 22.07
CA PHE A 62 -11.82 -8.00 21.98
C PHE A 62 -10.64 -8.67 22.68
N LEU A 63 -9.56 -7.94 22.97
CA LEU A 63 -8.42 -8.44 23.76
C LEU A 63 -8.84 -8.96 25.14
N ALA A 64 -9.85 -8.32 25.74
CA ALA A 64 -10.35 -8.67 27.06
C ALA A 64 -11.30 -9.88 27.05
N PHE A 65 -11.90 -10.18 25.91
CA PHE A 65 -12.99 -11.16 25.83
C PHE A 65 -12.61 -12.47 25.14
N PHE A 66 -11.57 -12.48 24.32
CA PHE A 66 -11.22 -13.64 23.49
C PHE A 66 -10.18 -14.52 24.18
N GLU A 67 -10.27 -15.84 23.95
CA GLU A 67 -9.18 -16.74 24.30
C GLU A 67 -7.91 -16.38 23.51
N PRO A 68 -6.71 -16.53 24.12
CA PRO A 68 -5.45 -16.12 23.51
C PRO A 68 -5.23 -16.65 22.09
N TRP A 69 -5.46 -17.95 21.88
CA TRP A 69 -5.27 -18.59 20.57
C TRP A 69 -6.17 -17.99 19.49
N THR A 70 -7.46 -17.81 19.80
CA THR A 70 -8.43 -17.20 18.89
C THR A 70 -8.03 -15.78 18.55
N LEU A 71 -7.57 -15.02 19.54
CA LEU A 71 -7.11 -13.66 19.34
C LEU A 71 -5.89 -13.59 18.39
N TYR A 72 -4.86 -14.41 18.60
CA TYR A 72 -3.67 -14.45 17.74
C TYR A 72 -4.02 -14.82 16.29
N VAL A 73 -4.90 -15.81 16.09
CA VAL A 73 -5.33 -16.24 14.76
C VAL A 73 -6.12 -15.13 14.06
N THR A 74 -7.12 -14.55 14.73
CA THR A 74 -7.94 -13.47 14.17
C THR A 74 -7.09 -12.25 13.83
N MET A 75 -6.20 -11.83 14.72
CA MET A 75 -5.26 -10.74 14.46
C MET A 75 -4.36 -11.02 13.27
N SER A 76 -3.80 -12.23 13.19
CA SER A 76 -2.92 -12.62 12.08
C SER A 76 -3.65 -12.58 10.74
N ILE A 77 -4.87 -13.11 10.67
CA ILE A 77 -5.69 -13.11 9.44
C ILE A 77 -5.99 -11.68 9.01
N ILE A 78 -6.46 -10.83 9.94
CA ILE A 78 -6.80 -9.44 9.64
C ILE A 78 -5.56 -8.66 9.20
N ALA A 79 -4.47 -8.76 9.96
CA ALA A 79 -3.21 -8.10 9.63
C ALA A 79 -2.70 -8.52 8.26
N LEU A 80 -2.76 -9.81 7.94
CA LEU A 80 -2.35 -10.36 6.64
C LEU A 80 -3.24 -9.87 5.50
N MET A 81 -4.57 -9.81 5.70
CA MET A 81 -5.50 -9.25 4.72
C MET A 81 -5.19 -7.78 4.42
N ILE A 82 -5.02 -6.96 5.46
CA ILE A 82 -4.69 -5.54 5.30
C ILE A 82 -3.32 -5.39 4.64
N GLY A 83 -2.32 -6.16 5.08
CA GLY A 83 -0.99 -6.18 4.48
C GLY A 83 -1.03 -6.53 2.98
N PHE A 84 -1.92 -7.43 2.56
CA PHE A 84 -2.15 -7.77 1.16
C PHE A 84 -2.73 -6.59 0.38
N VAL A 85 -3.73 -5.89 0.94
CA VAL A 85 -4.30 -4.67 0.34
C VAL A 85 -3.22 -3.60 0.16
N TYR A 86 -2.36 -3.39 1.16
CA TYR A 86 -1.23 -2.46 1.01
C TYR A 86 -0.25 -2.91 -0.07
N ASN A 87 0.15 -4.18 -0.07
CA ASN A 87 1.08 -4.68 -1.07
C ASN A 87 0.50 -4.54 -2.49
N PHE A 88 -0.80 -4.77 -2.65
CA PHE A 88 -1.51 -4.56 -3.91
C PHE A 88 -1.49 -3.09 -4.33
N LEU A 89 -1.94 -2.17 -3.45
CA LEU A 89 -1.93 -0.73 -3.70
C LEU A 89 -0.53 -0.23 -4.08
N LEU A 90 0.50 -0.71 -3.39
CA LEU A 90 1.89 -0.30 -3.65
C LEU A 90 2.44 -0.88 -4.95
N SER A 91 2.03 -2.08 -5.33
CA SER A 91 2.45 -2.73 -6.58
C SER A 91 1.85 -2.05 -7.81
N ASP A 92 0.66 -1.47 -7.68
CA ASP A 92 0.03 -0.67 -8.74
C ASP A 92 0.76 0.66 -8.95
N ILE A 93 1.19 1.35 -7.89
CA ILE A 93 1.98 2.60 -8.01
C ILE A 93 3.33 2.35 -8.68
N ALA A 94 3.97 1.24 -8.29
CA ALA A 94 5.28 0.86 -8.79
C ALA A 94 5.33 0.80 -10.33
N HIS A 95 4.21 0.46 -10.97
CA HIS A 95 4.10 0.47 -12.43
C HIS A 95 4.01 1.87 -13.03
N ILE A 96 3.56 2.88 -12.28
CA ILE A 96 3.35 4.23 -12.77
C ILE A 96 4.67 5.03 -12.72
N GLU A 97 5.46 4.92 -11.66
CA GLU A 97 6.74 5.66 -11.56
C GLU A 97 7.79 4.96 -10.67
N ALA A 98 8.99 4.74 -11.20
CA ALA A 98 10.08 4.02 -10.52
C ALA A 98 10.57 4.66 -9.21
N ARG A 99 10.38 5.97 -8.99
CA ARG A 99 10.79 6.64 -7.73
C ARG A 99 9.90 6.27 -6.54
N HIS A 100 8.69 5.76 -6.77
CA HIS A 100 7.73 5.47 -5.71
C HIS A 100 8.01 4.17 -4.95
N HIS A 101 8.92 3.31 -5.46
CA HIS A 101 9.33 2.09 -4.75
C HIS A 101 9.97 2.37 -3.39
N ILE A 102 10.70 3.48 -3.24
CA ILE A 102 11.33 3.88 -1.98
C ILE A 102 10.25 4.31 -0.97
N LEU A 103 9.26 5.06 -1.44
CA LEU A 103 8.17 5.57 -0.62
C LEU A 103 7.35 4.43 0.01
N ALA A 104 7.06 3.41 -0.81
CA ALA A 104 6.43 2.16 -0.36
C ALA A 104 7.21 1.48 0.79
N GLY A 105 8.54 1.48 0.71
CA GLY A 105 9.41 0.87 1.72
C GLY A 105 9.45 1.61 3.05
N ILE A 106 9.08 2.89 3.08
CA ILE A 106 9.03 3.70 4.32
C ILE A 106 7.61 3.68 4.90
N ILE A 107 6.59 3.81 4.06
CA ILE A 107 5.19 3.95 4.51
C ILE A 107 4.72 2.70 5.25
N VAL A 108 5.02 1.50 4.73
CA VAL A 108 4.53 0.25 5.33
C VAL A 108 5.08 0.06 6.76
N PRO A 109 6.40 0.17 7.03
CA PRO A 109 6.92 0.14 8.40
C PRO A 109 6.35 1.22 9.31
N VAL A 110 6.19 2.45 8.82
CA VAL A 110 5.64 3.56 9.62
C VAL A 110 4.22 3.26 10.08
N ILE A 111 3.39 2.71 9.19
CA ILE A 111 2.01 2.30 9.51
C ILE A 111 2.02 1.16 10.55
N ALA A 112 2.90 0.17 10.38
CA ALA A 112 3.05 -0.94 11.31
C ALA A 112 3.44 -0.46 12.72
N ILE A 113 4.42 0.45 12.81
CA ILE A 113 4.82 1.08 14.08
C ILE A 113 3.67 1.88 14.68
N GLY A 114 2.94 2.65 13.86
CA GLY A 114 1.76 3.38 14.32
C GLY A 114 0.71 2.46 14.96
N ASN A 115 0.46 1.29 14.36
CA ASN A 115 -0.48 0.32 14.92
C ASN A 115 -0.01 -0.25 16.26
N VAL A 116 1.28 -0.53 16.42
CA VAL A 116 1.87 -0.98 17.71
C VAL A 116 1.64 0.08 18.77
N VAL A 117 1.98 1.33 18.45
CA VAL A 117 1.80 2.47 19.34
C VAL A 117 0.33 2.61 19.73
N LEU A 118 -0.58 2.58 18.76
CA LEU A 118 -2.02 2.66 19.01
C LEU A 118 -2.50 1.52 19.91
N MET A 119 -2.07 0.29 19.64
CA MET A 119 -2.44 -0.89 20.41
C MET A 119 -2.03 -0.75 21.88
N ILE A 120 -0.76 -0.41 22.13
CA ILE A 120 -0.24 -0.24 23.49
C ILE A 120 -0.99 0.87 24.24
N PHE A 121 -1.13 2.06 23.64
CA PHE A 121 -1.78 3.20 24.30
C PHE A 121 -3.28 2.99 24.55
N ALA A 122 -3.98 2.36 23.61
CA ALA A 122 -5.40 2.11 23.76
C ALA A 122 -5.66 0.97 24.75
N SER A 123 -4.83 -0.08 24.76
CA SER A 123 -4.87 -1.12 25.79
C SER A 123 -4.64 -0.51 27.17
N ASP A 124 -3.58 0.27 27.37
CA ASP A 124 -3.30 0.90 28.68
C ASP A 124 -4.47 1.76 29.18
N ARG A 125 -5.06 2.59 28.30
CA ARG A 125 -6.23 3.40 28.66
C ARG A 125 -7.46 2.58 29.04
N LEU A 126 -7.75 1.50 28.32
CA LEU A 126 -8.91 0.66 28.60
C LEU A 126 -8.74 -0.14 29.91
N LEU A 127 -7.50 -0.52 30.23
CA LEU A 127 -7.18 -1.34 31.40
C LEU A 127 -6.97 -0.51 32.66
N SER A 128 -6.47 0.71 32.55
CA SER A 128 -6.27 1.62 33.68
C SER A 128 -7.55 1.93 34.48
N GLY A 129 -8.73 1.73 33.90
CA GLY A 129 -10.03 2.00 34.52
C GLY A 129 -10.89 0.76 34.78
N SER A 130 -10.39 -0.46 34.54
CA SER A 130 -11.17 -1.69 34.69
C SER A 130 -10.42 -2.74 35.49
N ASP A 131 -11.11 -3.47 36.39
CA ASP A 131 -10.54 -4.63 37.11
C ASP A 131 -10.32 -5.86 36.20
N ILE A 132 -10.30 -5.65 34.88
CA ILE A 132 -10.17 -6.70 33.89
C ILE A 132 -8.71 -7.12 33.82
N VAL A 133 -8.42 -8.33 34.28
CA VAL A 133 -7.11 -8.96 34.12
C VAL A 133 -6.95 -9.32 32.64
N VAL A 134 -6.10 -8.59 31.93
CA VAL A 134 -5.71 -8.99 30.57
C VAL A 134 -4.69 -10.10 30.68
N THR A 135 -5.03 -11.22 30.06
CA THR A 135 -4.22 -12.44 30.07
C THR A 135 -2.99 -12.31 29.17
N GLU A 136 -3.06 -11.46 28.13
CA GLU A 136 -2.04 -11.38 27.08
C GLU A 136 -1.25 -10.06 27.12
N ASP A 137 0.06 -10.17 26.91
CA ASP A 137 0.97 -9.04 26.82
C ASP A 137 0.75 -8.26 25.50
N PRO A 138 0.41 -6.95 25.55
CA PRO A 138 0.18 -6.14 24.34
C PRO A 138 1.36 -6.09 23.37
N TRP A 139 2.60 -6.22 23.86
CA TRP A 139 3.79 -6.21 23.00
C TRP A 139 3.88 -7.46 22.14
N THR A 140 3.58 -8.62 22.71
CA THR A 140 3.57 -9.90 22.00
C THR A 140 2.53 -9.87 20.89
N LEU A 141 1.33 -9.39 21.18
CA LEU A 141 0.26 -9.28 20.19
C LEU A 141 0.59 -8.29 19.08
N ALA A 142 1.14 -7.12 19.43
CA ALA A 142 1.60 -6.14 18.45
C ALA A 142 2.70 -6.72 17.55
N GLY A 143 3.61 -7.53 18.11
CA GLY A 143 4.64 -8.24 17.35
C GLY A 143 4.05 -9.21 16.32
N VAL A 144 3.07 -10.02 16.72
CA VAL A 144 2.35 -10.93 15.81
C VAL A 144 1.63 -10.15 14.71
N PHE A 145 0.92 -9.09 15.07
CA PHE A 145 0.24 -8.23 14.12
C PHE A 145 1.21 -7.65 13.08
N VAL A 146 2.33 -7.05 13.54
CA VAL A 146 3.33 -6.45 12.64
C VAL A 146 3.95 -7.51 11.74
N ALA A 147 4.31 -8.67 12.27
CA ALA A 147 4.89 -9.75 11.47
C ALA A 147 3.93 -10.21 10.37
N ALA A 148 2.65 -10.44 10.70
CA ALA A 148 1.63 -10.82 9.75
C ALA A 148 1.33 -9.73 8.72
N PHE A 149 1.29 -8.46 9.15
CA PHE A 149 1.06 -7.30 8.28
C PHE A 149 2.18 -7.06 7.29
N LEU A 150 3.45 -7.20 7.72
CA LEU A 150 4.61 -6.98 6.85
C LEU A 150 4.86 -8.15 5.89
N LEU A 151 4.38 -9.36 6.21
CA LEU A 151 4.64 -10.57 5.46
C LEU A 151 4.33 -10.44 3.94
N PRO A 152 3.15 -9.96 3.50
CA PRO A 152 2.84 -9.84 2.07
C PRO A 152 3.80 -8.90 1.33
N TYR A 153 4.16 -7.78 1.95
CA TYR A 153 5.11 -6.82 1.39
C TYR A 153 6.52 -7.41 1.27
N LEU A 154 7.01 -8.08 2.32
CA LEU A 154 8.33 -8.72 2.31
C LEU A 154 8.41 -9.82 1.24
N LEU A 155 7.37 -10.65 1.12
CA LEU A 155 7.29 -11.67 0.07
C LEU A 155 7.26 -11.05 -1.33
N GLY A 156 6.50 -9.98 -1.54
CA GLY A 156 6.46 -9.23 -2.79
C GLY A 156 7.85 -8.68 -3.17
N ARG A 157 8.53 -8.06 -2.20
CA ARG A 157 9.87 -7.49 -2.39
C ARG A 157 10.91 -8.56 -2.70
N LEU A 158 10.87 -9.68 -1.99
CA LEU A 158 11.79 -10.80 -2.20
C LEU A 158 11.61 -11.39 -3.60
N ARG A 159 10.37 -11.61 -4.06
CA ARG A 159 10.06 -12.07 -5.43
C ARG A 159 10.60 -11.13 -6.50
N TYR A 160 10.47 -9.82 -6.29
CA TYR A 160 11.01 -8.82 -7.20
C TYR A 160 12.54 -8.91 -7.32
N LEU A 161 13.25 -9.00 -6.19
CA LEU A 161 14.72 -9.11 -6.17
C LEU A 161 15.23 -10.37 -6.88
N PHE A 162 14.56 -11.52 -6.71
CA PHE A 162 14.91 -12.74 -7.43
C PHE A 162 14.73 -12.62 -8.94
N LYS A 163 13.65 -11.94 -9.40
CA LYS A 163 13.39 -11.73 -10.82
C LYS A 163 14.43 -10.81 -11.47
N GLU A 164 14.85 -9.76 -10.77
CA GLU A 164 15.87 -8.83 -11.24
C GLU A 164 17.23 -9.55 -11.42
N ARG A 165 17.66 -10.34 -10.42
CA ARG A 165 18.91 -11.12 -10.49
C ARG A 165 18.93 -12.11 -11.66
N ARG A 166 17.80 -12.76 -11.95
CA ARG A 166 17.71 -13.71 -13.08
C ARG A 166 17.87 -13.04 -14.44
N LYS A 167 17.43 -11.79 -14.61
CA LYS A 167 17.62 -11.06 -15.88
C LYS A 167 19.08 -10.73 -16.16
N VAL A 168 19.83 -10.31 -15.14
CA VAL A 168 21.26 -9.96 -15.27
C VAL A 168 22.11 -11.18 -15.67
N LEU A 169 21.78 -12.36 -15.15
CA LEU A 169 22.50 -13.62 -15.44
C LEU A 169 22.27 -14.18 -16.86
N ILE A 170 21.20 -13.78 -17.55
CA ILE A 170 20.88 -14.26 -18.92
C ILE A 170 21.38 -13.29 -20.00
N SER A 171 21.74 -12.05 -19.61
CA SER A 171 22.28 -11.02 -20.50
C SER A 171 23.81 -11.01 -20.61
N HIS A 172 24.49 -12.01 -20.06
CA HIS A 172 25.93 -12.27 -20.19
C HIS A 172 26.13 -13.69 -20.72
#